data_AF-A0A3D0PEG1-F1
#
_entry.id   AF-A0A3D0PEG1-F1
#
_cell.length_a   1.000
_cell.length_b   1.000
_cell.length_c   1.000
_cell.angle_alpha   90.00
_cell.angle_beta   90.00
_cell.angle_gamma   90.00
#
_symmetry.space_group_name_H-M   'P 1'
#
loop_
_entity.id
_entity.type
_entity.pdbx_description
1 polymer ?
#
loop_
_entity_poly.entity_id
_entity_poly.type
_entity_poly.pdbx_seq_one_letter_code
_entity_poly.pdbx_strand_id
1 'polypeptide(L)'
;LADNFAPDANSQVASIDAIPEGWMGLDIGPDSIKVFQDALGDCKTVIWNGPMGVFEFDKFAAGTNAIATTLAELSAKGCCTIIGGGDSVAAVEKAGLAAQMSHISTGGGASLELLEGKVLPGVAALDEAA
;
A
#
# COMPACT_ATOMS: atom_id res chain seq x y z
N LEU A 1 -17.32 -2.87 -1.59
CA LEU A 1 -18.16 -1.89 -2.31
C LEU A 1 -18.89 -1.00 -1.32
N ALA A 2 -19.29 0.20 -1.75
CA ALA A 2 -20.10 1.14 -0.99
C ALA A 2 -21.18 1.79 -1.87
N ASP A 3 -22.30 2.17 -1.29
CA ASP A 3 -23.39 2.89 -1.97
C ASP A 3 -23.17 4.42 -2.03
N ASN A 4 -22.24 4.96 -1.24
CA ASN A 4 -21.73 6.32 -1.34
C ASN A 4 -20.28 6.42 -0.79
N PHE A 5 -19.65 7.60 -0.97
CA PHE A 5 -18.31 7.87 -0.42
C PHE A 5 -18.42 8.44 0.99
N ALA A 6 -18.61 7.58 1.98
CA ALA A 6 -18.71 7.97 3.38
C ALA A 6 -18.25 6.85 4.32
N PRO A 7 -17.76 7.17 5.53
CA PRO A 7 -17.36 6.15 6.51
C PRO A 7 -18.53 5.26 6.98
N ASP A 8 -19.75 5.81 6.97
CA ASP A 8 -20.98 5.13 7.39
C ASP A 8 -21.75 4.45 6.23
N ALA A 9 -21.25 4.53 5.00
CA ALA A 9 -21.83 3.91 3.79
C ALA A 9 -22.26 2.46 4.00
N ASN A 10 -23.34 2.02 3.35
CA ASN A 10 -23.65 0.59 3.32
C ASN A 10 -22.58 -0.12 2.49
N SER A 11 -22.12 -1.27 2.97
CA SER A 11 -21.04 -2.00 2.30
C SER A 11 -21.40 -3.44 1.99
N GLN A 12 -20.91 -3.93 0.86
CA GLN A 12 -20.96 -5.34 0.50
C GLN A 12 -19.72 -5.76 -0.29
N VAL A 13 -19.46 -7.06 -0.33
CA VAL A 13 -18.45 -7.68 -1.19
C VAL A 13 -19.16 -8.21 -2.43
N ALA A 14 -18.58 -8.01 -3.60
CA ALA A 14 -19.06 -8.59 -4.85
C ALA A 14 -17.87 -8.96 -5.75
N SER A 15 -18.12 -9.83 -6.72
CA SER A 15 -17.20 -10.03 -7.84
C SER A 15 -17.08 -8.74 -8.66
N ILE A 16 -15.94 -8.56 -9.33
CA ILE A 16 -15.70 -7.43 -10.24
C ILE A 16 -16.75 -7.37 -11.37
N ASP A 17 -17.26 -8.53 -11.79
CA ASP A 17 -18.28 -8.64 -12.83
C ASP A 17 -19.72 -8.43 -12.32
N ALA A 18 -19.89 -8.17 -11.02
CA ALA A 18 -21.19 -8.10 -10.34
C ALA A 18 -21.33 -6.84 -9.47
N ILE A 19 -20.62 -5.75 -9.81
CA ILE A 19 -20.77 -4.46 -9.12
C ILE A 19 -22.12 -3.84 -9.54
N PRO A 20 -23.06 -3.61 -8.59
CA PRO A 20 -24.35 -3.00 -8.94
C PRO A 20 -24.19 -1.54 -9.39
N GLU A 21 -25.11 -1.07 -10.23
CA GLU A 21 -25.15 0.34 -10.64
C GLU A 21 -25.26 1.27 -9.42
N GLY A 22 -24.49 2.37 -9.43
CA GLY A 22 -24.44 3.34 -8.34
C GLY A 22 -23.53 2.95 -7.17
N TRP A 23 -23.00 1.73 -7.14
CA TRP A 23 -22.02 1.30 -6.13
C TRP A 23 -20.58 1.58 -6.59
N MET A 24 -19.68 1.80 -5.64
CA MET A 24 -18.25 2.06 -5.88
C MET A 24 -17.33 1.10 -5.13
N GLY A 25 -16.19 0.78 -5.73
CA GLY A 25 -15.12 0.01 -5.10
C GLY A 25 -14.27 0.90 -4.20
N LEU A 26 -14.38 0.71 -2.89
CA LEU A 26 -13.61 1.48 -1.89
C LEU A 26 -12.53 0.65 -1.19
N ASP A 27 -12.52 -0.67 -1.38
CA ASP A 27 -11.49 -1.58 -0.86
C ASP A 27 -11.48 -2.85 -1.70
N ILE A 28 -10.38 -3.59 -1.65
CA ILE A 28 -10.25 -4.92 -2.26
C ILE A 28 -11.00 -5.98 -1.44
N GLY A 29 -11.54 -6.99 -2.12
CA GLY A 29 -12.23 -8.11 -1.48
C GLY A 29 -11.28 -9.18 -0.93
N PRO A 30 -11.80 -10.14 -0.14
CA PRO A 30 -11.01 -11.23 0.46
C PRO A 30 -10.29 -12.09 -0.58
N ASP A 31 -10.90 -12.33 -1.75
CA ASP A 31 -10.28 -13.11 -2.82
C ASP A 31 -9.07 -12.38 -3.41
N SER A 32 -9.17 -11.06 -3.61
CA SER A 32 -8.05 -10.23 -4.08
C SER A 32 -6.93 -10.19 -3.04
N ILE A 33 -7.25 -10.04 -1.76
CA ILE A 33 -6.27 -10.08 -0.67
C ILE A 33 -5.46 -11.38 -0.75
N LYS A 34 -6.14 -12.52 -0.89
CA LYS A 34 -5.48 -13.81 -1.02
C LYS A 34 -4.54 -13.88 -2.23
N VAL A 35 -4.99 -13.40 -3.39
CA VAL A 35 -4.16 -13.37 -4.61
C VAL A 35 -2.89 -12.53 -4.40
N PHE A 36 -3.01 -11.36 -3.75
CA PHE A 36 -1.83 -10.55 -3.42
C PHE A 36 -0.91 -11.25 -2.42
N GLN A 37 -1.45 -11.86 -1.37
CA GLN A 37 -0.65 -12.58 -0.37
C GLN A 37 0.12 -13.75 -0.98
N ASP A 38 -0.53 -14.52 -1.87
CA ASP A 38 0.09 -15.62 -2.60
C ASP A 38 1.24 -15.11 -3.50
N ALA A 39 1.03 -13.99 -4.21
CA ALA A 39 2.04 -13.38 -5.07
C ALA A 39 3.23 -12.77 -4.30
N LEU A 40 3.02 -12.34 -3.05
CA LEU A 40 4.06 -11.74 -2.22
C LEU A 40 4.93 -12.78 -1.50
N GLY A 41 4.45 -14.02 -1.35
CA GLY A 41 5.01 -15.00 -0.42
C GLY A 41 6.47 -15.40 -0.65
N ASP A 42 6.96 -15.37 -1.90
CA ASP A 42 8.32 -15.78 -2.28
C ASP A 42 9.25 -14.61 -2.62
N CYS A 43 8.71 -13.38 -2.62
CA CYS A 43 9.45 -12.16 -2.93
C CYS A 43 10.62 -11.93 -1.96
N LYS A 44 11.74 -11.43 -2.48
CA LYS A 44 12.93 -11.04 -1.69
C LYS A 44 13.00 -9.55 -1.42
N THR A 45 12.38 -8.77 -2.30
CA THR A 45 12.22 -7.33 -2.14
C THR A 45 10.82 -6.95 -2.60
N VAL A 46 10.13 -6.15 -1.80
CA VAL A 46 8.81 -5.60 -2.15
C VAL A 46 8.85 -4.10 -1.95
N ILE A 47 8.38 -3.37 -2.96
CA ILE A 47 8.16 -1.92 -2.88
C ILE A 47 6.65 -1.70 -2.90
N TRP A 48 6.13 -1.01 -1.89
CA TRP A 48 4.70 -0.71 -1.78
C TRP A 48 4.47 0.81 -1.79
N ASN A 49 3.70 1.28 -2.78
CA ASN A 49 3.38 2.69 -3.00
C ASN A 49 1.91 2.87 -3.38
N GLY A 50 1.03 2.88 -2.38
CA GLY A 50 -0.39 3.19 -2.48
C GLY A 50 -1.25 2.22 -1.68
N PRO A 51 -2.18 2.69 -0.81
CA PRO A 51 -3.11 1.82 -0.11
C PRO A 51 -4.02 1.06 -1.09
N MET A 52 -4.63 -0.03 -0.63
CA MET A 52 -5.50 -0.89 -1.46
C MET A 52 -6.94 -0.38 -1.54
N GLY A 53 -7.29 0.60 -0.70
CA GLY A 53 -8.63 1.15 -0.54
C GLY A 53 -8.58 2.46 0.25
N VAL A 54 -9.76 2.99 0.57
CA VAL A 54 -9.96 4.23 1.35
C VAL A 54 -9.74 3.93 2.84
N PHE A 55 -8.49 3.69 3.22
CA PHE A 55 -8.09 3.20 4.54
C PHE A 55 -8.35 4.19 5.69
N GLU A 56 -8.65 5.44 5.37
CA GLU A 56 -9.10 6.46 6.30
C GLU A 56 -10.45 6.06 6.94
N PHE A 57 -11.29 5.35 6.18
CA PHE A 57 -12.54 4.80 6.67
C PHE A 57 -12.32 3.36 7.14
N ASP A 58 -12.52 3.07 8.42
CA ASP A 58 -12.22 1.76 9.00
C ASP A 58 -12.97 0.59 8.30
N LYS A 59 -14.17 0.87 7.76
CA LYS A 59 -14.97 -0.07 6.96
C LYS A 59 -14.30 -0.49 5.65
N PHE A 60 -13.38 0.32 5.13
CA PHE A 60 -12.68 0.15 3.84
C PHE A 60 -11.16 0.11 3.99
N ALA A 61 -10.69 -0.22 5.20
CA ALA A 61 -9.27 -0.36 5.53
C ALA A 61 -8.78 -1.81 5.55
N ALA A 62 -9.68 -2.79 5.37
CA ALA A 62 -9.38 -4.20 5.58
C ALA A 62 -8.32 -4.71 4.58
N GLY A 63 -8.45 -4.35 3.30
CA GLY A 63 -7.47 -4.72 2.27
C GLY A 63 -6.11 -4.10 2.53
N THR A 64 -6.07 -2.79 2.78
CA THR A 64 -4.82 -2.07 3.11
C THR A 64 -4.13 -2.67 4.34
N ASN A 65 -4.87 -2.93 5.42
CA ASN A 65 -4.33 -3.52 6.63
C ASN A 65 -3.83 -4.96 6.41
N ALA A 66 -4.52 -5.74 5.59
CA ALA A 66 -4.11 -7.10 5.28
C ALA A 66 -2.76 -7.11 4.54
N ILE A 67 -2.59 -6.25 3.53
CA ILE A 67 -1.32 -6.12 2.80
C ILE A 67 -0.22 -5.59 3.73
N ALA A 68 -0.49 -4.54 4.51
CA ALA A 68 0.48 -4.02 5.47
C ALA A 68 0.96 -5.10 6.46
N THR A 69 0.04 -5.92 6.98
CA THR A 69 0.35 -7.05 7.88
C THR A 69 1.22 -8.09 7.17
N THR A 70 0.87 -8.47 5.94
CA THR A 70 1.67 -9.42 5.15
C THR A 70 3.09 -8.90 4.91
N LEU A 71 3.26 -7.61 4.61
CA LEU A 71 4.60 -7.02 4.43
C LEU A 71 5.40 -7.03 5.74
N ALA A 72 4.78 -6.72 6.88
CA ALA A 72 5.45 -6.81 8.18
C ALA A 72 5.94 -8.26 8.46
N GLU A 73 5.09 -9.26 8.21
CA GLU A 73 5.45 -10.67 8.39
C GLU A 73 6.57 -11.13 7.44
N LEU A 74 6.56 -10.66 6.19
CA LEU A 74 7.63 -10.95 5.23
C LEU A 74 8.94 -10.28 5.63
N SER A 75 8.87 -9.08 6.18
CA SER A 75 10.05 -8.36 6.72
C SER A 75 10.70 -9.16 7.85
N ALA A 76 9.90 -9.69 8.77
CA ALA A 76 10.37 -10.57 9.84
C ALA A 76 11.02 -11.87 9.31
N LYS A 77 10.65 -12.31 8.10
CA LYS A 77 11.24 -13.47 7.40
C LYS A 77 12.44 -13.12 6.53
N GLY A 78 12.89 -11.86 6.54
CA GLY A 78 14.08 -11.39 5.82
C GLY A 78 13.80 -10.88 4.40
N CYS A 79 12.54 -10.67 4.00
CA CYS A 79 12.21 -9.93 2.79
C CYS A 79 12.46 -8.43 3.01
N CYS A 80 13.13 -7.76 2.06
CA CYS A 80 13.31 -6.32 2.11
C CYS A 80 12.01 -5.61 1.70
N THR A 81 11.33 -4.97 2.63
CA THR A 81 10.09 -4.22 2.36
C THR A 81 10.34 -2.71 2.40
N ILE A 82 10.04 -2.04 1.30
CA ILE A 82 10.24 -0.60 1.12
C ILE A 82 8.86 0.04 0.99
N ILE A 83 8.52 0.90 1.94
CA ILE A 83 7.27 1.68 1.91
C ILE A 83 7.56 3.05 1.32
N GLY A 84 6.90 3.34 0.19
CA GLY A 84 6.97 4.61 -0.53
C GLY A 84 5.62 5.31 -0.57
N GLY A 85 5.65 6.63 -0.77
CA GLY A 85 4.46 7.47 -0.88
C GLY A 85 3.83 7.80 0.49
N GLY A 86 3.39 9.05 0.66
CA GLY A 86 2.88 9.54 1.95
C GLY A 86 1.71 8.71 2.49
N ASP A 87 0.79 8.29 1.62
CA ASP A 87 -0.41 7.54 2.02
C ASP A 87 -0.08 6.12 2.50
N SER A 88 0.85 5.41 1.85
CA SER A 88 1.26 4.08 2.31
C SER A 88 1.99 4.16 3.67
N VAL A 89 2.78 5.22 3.86
CA VAL A 89 3.43 5.49 5.16
C VAL A 89 2.38 5.74 6.24
N ALA A 90 1.41 6.61 5.97
CA ALA A 90 0.31 6.86 6.89
C ALA A 90 -0.50 5.59 7.19
N ALA A 91 -0.71 4.71 6.21
CA ALA A 91 -1.39 3.44 6.39
C ALA A 91 -0.64 2.48 7.32
N VAL A 92 0.67 2.28 7.15
CA VAL A 92 1.46 1.41 8.03
C VAL A 92 1.62 1.99 9.44
N GLU A 93 1.64 3.32 9.57
CA GLU A 93 1.63 4.00 10.87
C GLU A 93 0.29 3.82 11.59
N LYS A 94 -0.84 4.05 10.90
CA LYS A 94 -2.20 3.82 11.45
C LYS A 94 -2.38 2.37 11.90
N ALA A 95 -1.81 1.41 11.16
CA ALA A 95 -1.82 -0.01 11.51
C ALA A 95 -0.85 -0.39 12.64
N GLY A 96 0.04 0.50 13.08
CA GLY A 96 1.05 0.22 14.10
C GLY A 96 2.17 -0.72 13.63
N LEU A 97 2.38 -0.82 12.32
CA LEU A 97 3.31 -1.75 11.68
C LEU A 97 4.59 -1.07 11.15
N ALA A 98 4.69 0.25 11.23
CA ALA A 98 5.80 1.02 10.68
C ALA A 98 7.19 0.49 11.11
N ALA A 99 7.37 0.19 12.40
CA ALA A 99 8.65 -0.31 12.93
C ALA A 99 9.01 -1.73 12.47
N GLN A 100 8.08 -2.45 11.84
CA GLN A 100 8.29 -3.80 11.31
C GLN A 100 8.68 -3.80 9.83
N MET A 101 8.61 -2.64 9.15
CA MET A 101 9.03 -2.50 7.76
C MET A 101 10.56 -2.39 7.66
N SER A 102 11.14 -2.83 6.54
CA SER A 102 12.60 -2.74 6.37
C SER A 102 13.06 -1.31 6.11
N HIS A 103 12.28 -0.55 5.34
CA HIS A 103 12.55 0.86 5.07
C HIS A 103 11.24 1.63 4.87
N ILE A 104 11.15 2.80 5.52
CA ILE A 104 10.08 3.78 5.30
C ILE A 104 10.71 5.01 4.67
N SER A 105 10.29 5.32 3.46
CA SER A 105 10.81 6.48 2.75
C SER A 105 10.11 7.76 3.19
N THR A 106 10.89 8.77 3.56
CA THR A 106 10.40 10.12 3.86
C THR A 106 10.51 11.09 2.67
N GLY A 107 10.98 10.61 1.51
CA GLY A 107 11.18 11.43 0.32
C GLY A 107 9.89 11.81 -0.41
N GLY A 108 8.75 11.19 -0.07
CA GLY A 108 7.46 11.46 -0.69
C GLY A 108 7.54 11.36 -2.21
N GLY A 109 7.31 12.48 -2.90
CA GLY A 109 7.45 12.57 -4.36
C GLY A 109 8.85 12.25 -4.88
N ALA A 110 9.91 12.62 -4.17
CA ALA A 110 11.28 12.34 -4.61
C ALA A 110 11.58 10.84 -4.69
N SER A 111 11.01 10.04 -3.78
CA SER A 111 11.14 8.58 -3.79
C SER A 111 10.45 7.97 -5.00
N LEU A 112 9.29 8.52 -5.39
CA LEU A 112 8.58 8.09 -6.59
C LEU A 112 9.34 8.50 -7.86
N GLU A 113 9.84 9.74 -7.94
CA GLU A 113 10.66 10.19 -9.06
C GLU A 113 11.92 9.35 -9.25
N LEU A 114 12.55 8.93 -8.15
CA LEU A 114 13.67 7.99 -8.20
C LEU A 114 13.25 6.63 -8.78
N LEU A 115 12.11 6.09 -8.35
CA LEU A 115 11.57 4.82 -8.87
C LEU A 115 11.11 4.92 -10.32
N GLU A 116 10.71 6.10 -10.78
CA GLU A 116 10.44 6.41 -12.19
C GLU A 116 11.74 6.48 -13.04
N GLY A 117 12.92 6.40 -12.41
CA GLY A 117 14.22 6.44 -13.08
C GLY A 117 14.71 7.85 -13.39
N LYS A 118 14.13 8.88 -12.78
CA LYS A 118 14.57 10.27 -12.96
C LYS A 118 15.89 10.50 -12.23
N VAL A 119 16.72 11.36 -12.81
CA VAL A 119 17.90 11.90 -12.13
C VAL A 119 17.42 12.97 -11.15
N LEU A 120 17.58 12.70 -9.85
CA LEU A 120 17.28 13.68 -8.82
C LEU A 120 18.42 14.70 -8.73
N PRO A 121 18.18 16.01 -8.98
CA PRO A 121 19.26 16.99 -9.04
C PRO A 121 20.12 17.06 -7.78
N GLY A 122 19.50 16.92 -6.61
CA GLY A 122 20.22 16.91 -5.32
C GLY A 122 21.09 15.69 -5.10
N VAL A 123 20.78 14.55 -5.73
CA VAL A 123 21.62 13.33 -5.68
C VAL A 123 22.76 13.45 -6.68
N ALA A 124 22.47 13.88 -7.92
CA ALA A 124 23.48 14.07 -8.96
C ALA A 124 24.61 15.03 -8.54
N ALA A 125 24.26 16.11 -7.84
CA ALA A 125 25.25 17.06 -7.33
C ALA A 125 26.23 16.44 -6.30
N LEU A 126 25.86 15.35 -5.62
CA LEU A 126 26.75 14.64 -4.70
C LEU A 126 27.75 13.75 -5.46
N ASP A 127 27.32 13.11 -6.55
CA ASP A 127 28.19 12.26 -7.37
C ASP A 127 29.25 13.09 -8.10
N GLU A 128 28.92 14.30 -8.55
CA GLU A 128 29.88 15.23 -9.17
C GLU A 128 30.94 15.75 -8.20
N ALA A 129 30.64 15.75 -6.90
CA ALA A 129 31.53 16.23 -5.85
C ALA A 129 32.46 15.15 -5.26
N ALA A 130 32.25 13.88 -5.63
CA ALA A 130 33.02 12.71 -5.17
C ALA A 130 34.25 12.44 -6.04
#